data_AF-J3DGQ7-F1
#
_entry.id   AF-J3DGQ7-F1
#
_cell.length_a   1.000
_cell.length_b   1.000
_cell.length_c   1.000
_cell.angle_alpha   90.00
_cell.angle_beta   90.00
_cell.angle_gamma   90.00
#
_symmetry.space_group_name_H-M   'P 1'
#
loop_
_entity.id
_entity.type
_entity.pdbx_description
1 polymer ?
#
loop_
_entity_poly.entity_id
_entity_poly.type
_entity_poly.pdbx_seq_one_letter_code
_entity_poly.pdbx_strand_id
1 'polypeptide(L)'
;MYLIDGQPSQSDGISLRAYPQGDILNAIFQTHDLVDGRLALSEVMFREFDSEIEFLMEGLRENRLAKQGWAIDREFRGNDTFQAMVGGSEGHYRIDIAAGTLLVVLSTAIELCALEEGSATAGLANQYRPGENSIHCLFPGVQEPDEAGFEALGLALDACLLLYFHELAHAIHGHCDYRPKNDDEARALESDADFNAGTMFGVWVWHLPATYRKPKSEEDMYRRLIRASYLLGTLLKAMSARSAEYHHPTNRIRTFLSGGVFAFDKLGKSIKFDDVKAGDDYWEQKIISYCTSIKDALGRSTLKAFQGTEIDIEEDRRQMEEVTAHVLNRLKDGPLMRFKLKI
;
A
#
# COMPACT_ATOMS: atom_id res chain seq x y z
N MET A 1 0.58 21.52 2.30
CA MET A 1 1.86 20.92 1.82
C MET A 1 1.51 19.58 1.20
N TYR A 2 2.27 19.08 0.21
CA TYR A 2 2.08 17.70 -0.28
C TYR A 2 3.12 16.78 0.35
N LEU A 3 2.65 15.68 0.93
CA LEU A 3 3.45 14.51 1.21
C LEU A 3 3.42 13.64 -0.04
N ILE A 4 4.54 12.99 -0.37
CA ILE A 4 4.73 12.29 -1.64
C ILE A 4 5.43 10.97 -1.35
N ASP A 5 4.75 9.87 -1.68
CA ASP A 5 5.27 8.53 -1.73
C ASP A 5 5.72 8.18 -3.15
N GLY A 6 6.89 7.55 -3.29
CA GLY A 6 7.43 7.10 -4.58
C GLY A 6 8.36 8.11 -5.27
N GLN A 7 8.44 8.02 -6.60
CA GLN A 7 9.38 8.83 -7.38
C GLN A 7 8.83 10.24 -7.60
N PRO A 8 9.61 11.31 -7.30
CA PRO A 8 9.21 12.66 -7.67
C PRO A 8 9.22 12.78 -9.20
N SER A 9 8.05 12.92 -9.80
CA SER A 9 7.93 13.14 -11.24
C SER A 9 8.43 14.54 -11.62
N GLN A 10 9.10 14.66 -12.78
CA GLN A 10 9.49 15.95 -13.36
C GLN A 10 8.28 16.72 -13.95
N SER A 11 7.14 16.05 -14.11
CA SER A 11 5.87 16.67 -14.49
C SER A 11 4.73 16.08 -13.66
N ASP A 12 3.83 16.90 -13.12
CA ASP A 12 2.72 16.42 -12.26
C ASP A 12 1.72 15.48 -12.98
N GLY A 13 1.99 15.14 -14.26
CA GLY A 13 1.06 14.43 -15.14
C GLY A 13 -0.17 15.26 -15.46
N ILE A 14 -0.95 14.82 -16.44
CA ILE A 14 -2.28 15.41 -16.69
C ILE A 14 -3.21 14.90 -15.59
N SER A 15 -3.93 15.80 -14.90
CA SER A 15 -4.99 15.40 -13.97
C SER A 15 -6.13 14.75 -14.75
N LEU A 16 -6.53 13.56 -14.30
CA LEU A 16 -7.59 12.76 -14.89
C LEU A 16 -8.79 12.76 -13.94
N ARG A 17 -9.94 13.20 -14.44
CA ARG A 17 -11.20 13.26 -13.68
C ARG A 17 -11.85 11.89 -13.46
N ALA A 18 -11.35 10.86 -14.15
CA ALA A 18 -11.79 9.48 -14.05
C ALA A 18 -10.56 8.56 -14.19
N TYR A 19 -10.69 7.29 -13.81
CA TYR A 19 -9.62 6.33 -14.04
C TYR A 19 -9.32 6.21 -15.56
N PRO A 20 -8.04 6.07 -15.94
CA PRO A 20 -7.65 5.93 -17.34
C PRO A 20 -8.10 4.59 -17.95
N GLN A 21 -8.48 4.60 -19.23
CA GLN A 21 -8.89 3.43 -20.02
C GLN A 21 -8.56 3.61 -21.50
N GLY A 22 -8.49 2.52 -22.26
CA GLY A 22 -8.25 2.51 -23.70
C GLY A 22 -7.06 3.37 -24.14
N ASP A 23 -7.29 4.27 -25.10
CA ASP A 23 -6.26 5.15 -25.66
C ASP A 23 -5.58 6.05 -24.63
N ILE A 24 -6.24 6.37 -23.51
CA ILE A 24 -5.63 7.17 -22.43
C ILE A 24 -4.52 6.37 -21.76
N LEU A 25 -4.74 5.07 -21.50
CA LEU A 25 -3.68 4.20 -20.96
C LEU A 25 -2.52 4.10 -21.93
N ASN A 26 -2.79 3.89 -23.22
CA ASN A 26 -1.74 3.86 -24.25
C ASN A 26 -0.95 5.16 -24.33
N ALA A 27 -1.63 6.31 -24.17
CA ALA A 27 -1.00 7.61 -24.18
C ALA A 27 -0.12 7.88 -22.95
N ILE A 28 -0.46 7.30 -21.79
CA ILE A 28 0.34 7.39 -20.56
C ILE A 28 1.55 6.44 -20.64
N PHE A 29 1.33 5.21 -21.10
CA PHE A 29 2.31 4.12 -21.07
C PHE A 29 2.92 3.83 -22.46
N GLN A 30 3.32 4.88 -23.18
CA GLN A 30 3.74 4.80 -24.59
C GLN A 30 4.92 3.85 -24.83
N THR A 31 5.76 3.65 -23.82
CA THR A 31 6.97 2.81 -23.86
C THR A 31 6.71 1.36 -23.45
N HIS A 32 5.52 1.04 -22.92
CA HIS A 32 5.23 -0.27 -22.34
C HIS A 32 4.47 -1.21 -23.28
N ASP A 33 3.97 -0.73 -24.41
CA ASP A 33 3.21 -1.53 -25.39
C ASP A 33 2.01 -2.26 -24.76
N LEU A 34 1.19 -1.52 -23.99
CA LEU A 34 0.00 -2.06 -23.32
C LEU A 34 -1.12 -2.34 -24.34
N VAL A 35 -1.02 -3.45 -25.06
CA VAL A 35 -2.02 -3.90 -26.05
C VAL A 35 -2.76 -5.16 -25.60
N ASP A 36 -3.89 -5.44 -26.24
CA ASP A 36 -4.69 -6.68 -26.07
C ASP A 36 -4.93 -7.06 -24.60
N GLY A 37 -4.54 -8.27 -24.18
CA GLY A 37 -4.77 -8.76 -22.81
C GLY A 37 -4.08 -7.92 -21.73
N ARG A 38 -2.96 -7.27 -22.04
CA ARG A 38 -2.25 -6.37 -21.11
C ARG A 38 -3.06 -5.10 -20.87
N LEU A 39 -3.68 -4.55 -21.92
CA LEU A 39 -4.59 -3.42 -21.81
C LEU A 39 -5.85 -3.80 -21.03
N ALA A 40 -6.47 -4.92 -21.39
CA ALA A 40 -7.68 -5.40 -20.72
C ALA A 40 -7.46 -5.68 -19.23
N LEU A 41 -6.33 -6.29 -18.86
CA LEU A 41 -5.94 -6.49 -17.46
C LEU A 41 -5.72 -5.16 -16.73
N SER A 42 -5.09 -4.18 -17.38
CA SER A 42 -4.90 -2.83 -16.82
C SER A 42 -6.25 -2.18 -16.53
N GLU A 43 -7.20 -2.22 -17.47
CA GLU A 43 -8.54 -1.67 -17.30
C GLU A 43 -9.31 -2.36 -16.16
N VAL A 44 -9.15 -3.68 -15.99
CA VAL A 44 -9.71 -4.39 -14.84
C VAL A 44 -9.12 -3.84 -13.55
N MET A 45 -7.80 -3.70 -13.43
CA MET A 45 -7.15 -3.17 -12.23
C MET A 45 -7.67 -1.78 -11.86
N PHE A 46 -7.74 -0.86 -12.82
CA PHE A 46 -8.24 0.49 -12.60
C PHE A 46 -9.71 0.52 -12.19
N ARG A 47 -10.57 -0.23 -12.89
CA ARG A 47 -12.01 -0.28 -12.61
C ARG A 47 -12.31 -0.85 -11.22
N GLU A 48 -11.64 -1.94 -10.86
CA GLU A 48 -11.83 -2.58 -9.55
C GLU A 48 -11.37 -1.66 -8.42
N PHE A 49 -10.16 -1.09 -8.54
CA PHE A 49 -9.64 -0.16 -7.53
C PHE A 49 -10.51 1.09 -7.38
N ASP A 50 -10.92 1.71 -8.49
CA ASP A 50 -11.73 2.91 -8.46
C ASP A 50 -13.08 2.69 -7.78
N SER A 51 -13.74 1.57 -8.12
CA SER A 51 -15.01 1.14 -7.51
C SER A 51 -14.88 0.87 -6.01
N GLU A 52 -13.81 0.19 -5.58
CA GLU A 52 -13.54 -0.10 -4.17
C GLU A 52 -13.33 1.20 -3.37
N ILE A 53 -12.48 2.11 -3.86
CA ILE A 53 -12.23 3.39 -3.17
C ILE A 53 -13.45 4.29 -3.19
N GLU A 54 -14.22 4.36 -4.27
CA GLU A 54 -15.43 5.19 -4.34
C GLU A 54 -16.42 4.79 -3.26
N PHE A 55 -16.67 3.48 -3.16
CA PHE A 55 -17.57 2.92 -2.17
C PHE A 55 -17.14 3.24 -0.73
N LEU A 56 -15.85 3.05 -0.43
CA LEU A 56 -15.31 3.29 0.91
C LEU A 56 -15.31 4.78 1.28
N MET A 57 -14.95 5.65 0.33
CA MET A 57 -14.89 7.09 0.54
C MET A 57 -16.27 7.72 0.65
N GLU A 58 -17.29 7.21 -0.06
CA GLU A 58 -18.66 7.67 0.14
C GLU A 58 -19.13 7.38 1.58
N GLY A 59 -18.85 6.17 2.08
CA GLY A 59 -19.13 5.81 3.47
C GLY A 59 -18.45 6.74 4.47
N LEU A 60 -17.18 7.09 4.26
CA LEU A 60 -16.46 8.05 5.10
C LEU A 60 -17.05 9.47 5.01
N ARG A 61 -17.39 9.92 3.80
CA ARG A 61 -17.94 11.25 3.52
C ARG A 61 -19.27 11.46 4.23
N GLU A 62 -20.22 10.55 4.03
CA GLU A 62 -21.57 10.61 4.61
C GLU A 62 -21.53 10.57 6.14
N ASN A 63 -20.67 9.72 6.70
CA ASN A 63 -20.72 9.43 8.13
C ASN A 63 -19.83 10.33 8.99
N ARG A 64 -18.75 10.90 8.42
CA ARG A 64 -17.72 11.64 9.16
C ARG A 64 -17.40 13.00 8.56
N LEU A 65 -16.91 13.05 7.32
CA LEU A 65 -16.31 14.29 6.76
C LEU A 65 -17.34 15.42 6.63
N ALA A 66 -18.53 15.12 6.09
CA ALA A 66 -19.58 16.11 5.89
C ALA A 66 -20.01 16.80 7.20
N LYS A 67 -20.02 16.06 8.32
CA LYS A 67 -20.38 16.58 9.65
C LYS A 67 -19.38 17.61 10.18
N GLN A 68 -18.14 17.57 9.70
CA GLN A 68 -17.08 18.50 10.09
C GLN A 68 -16.79 19.54 9.01
N GLY A 69 -17.55 19.54 7.90
CA GLY A 69 -17.28 20.40 6.75
C GLY A 69 -15.98 20.06 6.02
N TRP A 70 -15.46 18.84 6.21
CA TRP A 70 -14.23 18.39 5.56
C TRP A 70 -14.52 17.82 4.17
N ALA A 71 -13.57 17.99 3.27
CA ALA A 71 -13.54 17.39 1.94
C ALA A 71 -12.18 16.74 1.71
N ILE A 72 -12.19 15.48 1.29
CA ILE A 72 -11.01 14.75 0.83
C ILE A 72 -11.32 14.27 -0.57
N ASP A 73 -10.77 14.94 -1.56
CA ASP A 73 -10.94 14.61 -2.98
C ASP A 73 -9.88 13.61 -3.44
N ARG A 74 -10.16 12.91 -4.54
CA ARG A 74 -9.20 12.00 -5.19
C ARG A 74 -9.08 12.33 -6.66
N GLU A 75 -7.86 12.25 -7.21
CA GLU A 75 -7.62 12.33 -8.65
C GLU A 75 -6.59 11.30 -9.11
N PHE A 76 -6.75 10.81 -10.35
CA PHE A 76 -5.69 10.07 -11.01
C PHE A 76 -4.75 11.04 -11.74
N ARG A 77 -3.46 10.75 -11.74
CA ARG A 77 -2.45 11.46 -12.55
C ARG A 77 -2.04 10.60 -13.72
N GLY A 78 -2.11 11.16 -14.93
CA GLY A 78 -1.70 10.52 -16.17
C GLY A 78 -0.19 10.49 -16.34
N ASN A 79 0.51 9.78 -15.45
CA ASN A 79 1.93 9.48 -15.55
C ASN A 79 2.18 8.00 -15.21
N ASP A 80 3.28 7.46 -15.72
CA ASP A 80 3.66 6.04 -15.65
C ASP A 80 4.55 5.69 -14.44
N THR A 81 4.79 6.65 -13.55
CA THR A 81 5.62 6.47 -12.36
C THR A 81 4.85 5.87 -11.19
N PHE A 82 5.55 5.16 -10.30
CA PHE A 82 5.01 4.81 -8.98
C PHE A 82 5.05 6.06 -8.10
N GLN A 83 3.89 6.67 -7.88
CA GLN A 83 3.71 7.87 -7.08
C GLN A 83 2.30 7.94 -6.47
N ALA A 84 2.24 8.25 -5.18
CA ALA A 84 1.03 8.70 -4.50
C ALA A 84 1.35 9.98 -3.72
N MET A 85 0.37 10.85 -3.55
CA MET A 85 0.57 12.07 -2.79
C MET A 85 -0.71 12.53 -2.14
N VAL A 86 -0.57 13.16 -0.99
CA VAL A 86 -1.67 13.81 -0.29
C VAL A 86 -1.26 15.21 0.12
N GLY A 87 -2.15 16.16 -0.10
CA GLY A 87 -1.91 17.53 0.31
C GLY A 87 -3.19 18.31 0.49
N GLY A 88 -3.04 19.51 1.00
CA GLY A 88 -4.16 20.36 1.41
C GLY A 88 -3.92 20.90 2.81
N SER A 89 -4.98 21.45 3.40
CA SER A 89 -4.95 21.98 4.76
C SER A 89 -6.35 22.21 5.31
N GLU A 90 -6.45 22.25 6.64
CA GLU A 90 -7.66 22.70 7.37
C GLU A 90 -8.96 22.00 6.95
N GLY A 91 -8.90 20.67 6.75
CA GLY A 91 -10.08 19.88 6.38
C GLY A 91 -10.38 19.82 4.88
N HIS A 92 -9.57 20.48 4.04
CA HIS A 92 -9.67 20.40 2.58
C HIS A 92 -8.40 19.77 2.02
N TYR A 93 -8.49 18.47 1.68
CA TYR A 93 -7.36 17.67 1.21
C TYR A 93 -7.66 17.04 -0.14
N ARG A 94 -6.59 16.67 -0.85
CA ARG A 94 -6.64 15.90 -2.09
C ARG A 94 -5.58 14.81 -2.05
N ILE A 95 -5.98 13.60 -2.44
CA ILE A 95 -5.10 12.46 -2.67
C ILE A 95 -4.97 12.26 -4.18
N ASP A 96 -3.76 12.36 -4.70
CA ASP A 96 -3.47 12.13 -6.11
C ASP A 96 -2.68 10.82 -6.27
N ILE A 97 -3.12 9.93 -7.17
CA ILE A 97 -2.45 8.66 -7.46
C ILE A 97 -2.06 8.61 -8.93
N ALA A 98 -0.77 8.37 -9.20
CA ALA A 98 -0.30 8.12 -10.55
C ALA A 98 -0.86 6.81 -11.12
N ALA A 99 -1.22 6.83 -12.40
CA ALA A 99 -1.63 5.63 -13.11
C ALA A 99 -0.55 4.53 -13.04
N GLY A 100 0.73 4.93 -13.13
CA GLY A 100 1.87 4.03 -12.98
C GLY A 100 1.85 3.22 -11.68
N THR A 101 1.42 3.82 -10.57
CA THR A 101 1.35 3.16 -9.26
C THR A 101 0.57 1.85 -9.32
N LEU A 102 -0.64 1.86 -9.90
CA LEU A 102 -1.49 0.66 -9.96
C LEU A 102 -0.85 -0.43 -10.82
N LEU A 103 -0.29 -0.07 -11.98
CA LEU A 103 0.27 -1.05 -12.90
C LEU A 103 1.63 -1.58 -12.45
N VAL A 104 2.45 -0.77 -11.79
CA VAL A 104 3.69 -1.21 -11.14
C VAL A 104 3.38 -2.22 -10.04
N VAL A 105 2.40 -1.92 -9.17
CA VAL A 105 1.98 -2.83 -8.11
C VAL A 105 1.48 -4.15 -8.70
N LEU A 106 0.66 -4.09 -9.76
CA LEU A 106 0.16 -5.27 -10.45
C LEU A 106 1.28 -6.09 -11.09
N SER A 107 2.21 -5.44 -11.79
CA SER A 107 3.34 -6.08 -12.45
C SER A 107 4.23 -6.84 -11.45
N THR A 108 4.52 -6.22 -10.31
CA THR A 108 5.30 -6.86 -9.24
C THR A 108 4.50 -7.98 -8.56
N ALA A 109 3.19 -7.81 -8.34
CA ALA A 109 2.36 -8.89 -7.79
C ALA A 109 2.33 -10.12 -8.71
N ILE A 110 2.20 -9.92 -10.03
CA ILE A 110 2.25 -11.01 -11.03
C ILE A 110 3.59 -11.73 -10.97
N GLU A 111 4.70 -10.98 -10.94
CA GLU A 111 6.04 -11.58 -10.84
C GLU A 111 6.18 -12.44 -9.57
N LEU A 112 5.85 -11.88 -8.41
CA LEU A 112 6.01 -12.58 -7.14
C LEU A 112 5.11 -13.81 -7.05
N CYS A 113 3.84 -13.70 -7.43
CA CYS A 113 2.92 -14.84 -7.44
C CYS A 113 3.34 -15.92 -8.44
N ALA A 114 3.89 -15.55 -9.61
CA ALA A 114 4.41 -16.52 -10.57
C ALA A 114 5.65 -17.27 -10.05
N LEU A 115 6.45 -16.61 -9.20
CA LEU A 115 7.64 -17.21 -8.61
C LEU A 115 7.32 -18.12 -7.41
N GLU A 116 6.17 -18.00 -6.75
CA GLU A 116 5.78 -18.87 -5.62
C GLU A 116 5.76 -20.36 -6.01
N GLU A 117 6.16 -21.23 -5.07
CA GLU A 117 6.25 -22.67 -5.31
C GLU A 117 4.86 -23.26 -5.61
N GLY A 118 4.74 -24.02 -6.70
CA GLY A 118 3.48 -24.63 -7.12
C GLY A 118 2.45 -23.64 -7.69
N SER A 119 2.86 -22.40 -8.00
CA SER A 119 1.97 -21.38 -8.54
C SER A 119 1.32 -21.81 -9.88
N ALA A 120 0.01 -21.54 -10.00
CA ALA A 120 -0.73 -21.75 -11.24
C ALA A 120 -0.26 -20.83 -12.38
N THR A 121 0.42 -19.73 -12.05
CA THR A 121 0.92 -18.75 -13.01
C THR A 121 2.44 -18.86 -13.23
N ALA A 122 3.06 -19.98 -12.86
CA ALA A 122 4.51 -20.20 -12.96
C ALA A 122 5.10 -20.02 -14.38
N GLY A 123 4.27 -20.11 -15.43
CA GLY A 123 4.68 -19.76 -16.79
C GLY A 123 5.18 -18.32 -16.95
N LEU A 124 4.78 -17.42 -16.06
CA LEU A 124 5.16 -16.00 -16.06
C LEU A 124 6.42 -15.69 -15.22
N ALA A 125 7.02 -16.68 -14.56
CA ALA A 125 8.09 -16.49 -13.57
C ALA A 125 9.39 -15.87 -14.14
N ASN A 126 9.68 -16.08 -15.42
CA ASN A 126 10.91 -15.61 -16.08
C ASN A 126 10.61 -14.68 -17.27
N GLN A 127 9.54 -13.89 -17.17
CA GLN A 127 9.11 -13.00 -18.25
C GLN A 127 10.03 -11.79 -18.48
N TYR A 128 10.91 -11.47 -17.52
CA TYR A 128 11.82 -10.31 -17.58
C TYR A 128 13.19 -10.69 -18.14
N ARG A 129 13.72 -9.87 -19.04
CA ARG A 129 15.08 -10.05 -19.57
C ARG A 129 16.13 -9.59 -18.55
N PRO A 130 17.39 -10.01 -18.66
CA PRO A 130 18.46 -9.50 -17.82
C PRO A 130 18.54 -7.96 -17.89
N GLY A 131 18.40 -7.31 -16.72
CA GLY A 131 18.40 -5.84 -16.60
C GLY A 131 17.02 -5.19 -16.62
N GLU A 132 15.96 -5.94 -16.93
CA GLU A 132 14.57 -5.49 -16.76
C GLU A 132 14.04 -5.89 -15.37
N ASN A 133 13.01 -5.18 -14.91
CA ASN A 133 12.30 -5.50 -13.67
C ASN A 133 10.80 -5.19 -13.80
N SER A 134 10.02 -5.70 -12.84
CA SER A 134 8.57 -5.52 -12.82
C SER A 134 8.11 -4.07 -12.61
N ILE A 135 8.98 -3.19 -12.14
CA ILE A 135 8.67 -1.76 -11.98
C ILE A 135 8.68 -1.04 -13.33
N HIS A 136 9.67 -1.30 -14.18
CA HIS A 136 9.86 -0.56 -15.44
C HIS A 136 9.34 -1.31 -16.68
N CYS A 137 9.13 -2.62 -16.58
CA CYS A 137 8.55 -3.43 -17.63
C CYS A 137 7.25 -4.03 -17.07
N LEU A 138 6.10 -3.56 -17.57
CA LEU A 138 4.80 -3.91 -16.97
C LEU A 138 4.31 -5.24 -17.54
N PHE A 139 4.46 -6.33 -16.77
CA PHE A 139 3.93 -7.68 -17.05
C PHE A 139 4.02 -8.11 -18.55
N PRO A 140 5.22 -8.11 -19.15
CA PRO A 140 5.40 -8.35 -20.59
C PRO A 140 4.97 -9.75 -21.06
N GLY A 141 4.88 -10.72 -20.15
CA GLY A 141 4.52 -12.10 -20.46
C GLY A 141 3.02 -12.37 -20.57
N VAL A 142 2.17 -11.43 -20.14
CA VAL A 142 0.70 -11.60 -20.14
C VAL A 142 0.16 -11.41 -21.55
N GLN A 143 -0.55 -12.40 -22.07
CA GLN A 143 -1.26 -12.35 -23.35
C GLN A 143 -2.77 -12.25 -23.16
N GLU A 144 -3.31 -12.89 -22.13
CA GLU A 144 -4.73 -12.84 -21.76
C GLU A 144 -4.89 -12.43 -20.28
N PRO A 145 -5.94 -11.67 -19.90
CA PRO A 145 -6.08 -11.14 -18.55
C PRO A 145 -6.14 -12.19 -17.43
N ASP A 146 -6.65 -13.39 -17.73
CA ASP A 146 -6.80 -14.47 -16.77
C ASP A 146 -5.47 -15.17 -16.42
N GLU A 147 -4.45 -15.04 -17.27
CA GLU A 147 -3.10 -15.59 -17.02
C GLU A 147 -2.41 -14.97 -15.81
N ALA A 148 -2.73 -13.71 -15.48
CA ALA A 148 -2.21 -13.04 -14.29
C ALA A 148 -2.68 -13.71 -12.99
N GLY A 149 -3.81 -14.41 -13.03
CA GLY A 149 -4.40 -15.09 -11.89
C GLY A 149 -5.08 -14.14 -10.88
N PHE A 150 -6.16 -14.63 -10.27
CA PHE A 150 -6.92 -13.85 -9.28
C PHE A 150 -6.10 -13.48 -8.04
N GLU A 151 -5.09 -14.28 -7.69
CA GLU A 151 -4.23 -14.03 -6.53
C GLU A 151 -3.34 -12.80 -6.73
N ALA A 152 -2.72 -12.64 -7.90
CA ALA A 152 -1.88 -11.47 -8.19
C ALA A 152 -2.72 -10.19 -8.27
N LEU A 153 -3.85 -10.22 -8.98
CA LEU A 153 -4.76 -9.07 -9.04
C LEU A 153 -5.28 -8.71 -7.65
N GLY A 154 -5.67 -9.71 -6.85
CA GLY A 154 -6.18 -9.48 -5.51
C GLY A 154 -5.14 -8.89 -4.56
N LEU A 155 -3.90 -9.38 -4.63
CA LEU A 155 -2.76 -8.85 -3.87
C LEU A 155 -2.42 -7.42 -4.29
N ALA A 156 -2.45 -7.14 -5.60
CA ALA A 156 -2.19 -5.80 -6.13
C ALA A 156 -3.22 -4.79 -5.66
N LEU A 157 -4.51 -5.13 -5.77
CA LEU A 157 -5.61 -4.31 -5.27
C LEU A 157 -5.46 -4.05 -3.76
N ASP A 158 -5.15 -5.07 -2.96
CA ASP A 158 -4.95 -4.91 -1.52
C ASP A 158 -3.78 -3.96 -1.18
N ALA A 159 -2.67 -4.06 -1.93
CA ALA A 159 -1.52 -3.17 -1.74
C ALA A 159 -1.84 -1.72 -2.18
N CYS A 160 -2.58 -1.53 -3.27
CA CYS A 160 -3.06 -0.20 -3.69
C CYS A 160 -4.06 0.39 -2.68
N LEU A 161 -4.95 -0.42 -2.11
CA LEU A 161 -5.84 0.03 -1.03
C LEU A 161 -5.04 0.47 0.19
N LEU A 162 -4.02 -0.29 0.61
CA LEU A 162 -3.17 0.09 1.72
C LEU A 162 -2.44 1.41 1.46
N LEU A 163 -1.91 1.62 0.26
CA LEU A 163 -1.28 2.89 -0.12
C LEU A 163 -2.29 4.04 -0.07
N TYR A 164 -3.49 3.85 -0.60
CA TYR A 164 -4.54 4.87 -0.50
C TYR A 164 -4.91 5.18 0.96
N PHE A 165 -5.03 4.16 1.81
CA PHE A 165 -5.33 4.36 3.23
C PHE A 165 -4.18 5.03 3.99
N HIS A 166 -2.94 4.81 3.56
CA HIS A 166 -1.76 5.49 4.08
C HIS A 166 -1.84 6.99 3.78
N GLU A 167 -2.09 7.38 2.54
CA GLU A 167 -2.32 8.77 2.15
C GLU A 167 -3.52 9.39 2.88
N LEU A 168 -4.61 8.65 3.01
CA LEU A 168 -5.79 9.07 3.74
C LEU A 168 -5.51 9.28 5.23
N ALA A 169 -4.65 8.45 5.83
CA ALA A 169 -4.23 8.62 7.21
C ALA A 169 -3.48 9.94 7.40
N HIS A 170 -2.59 10.32 6.48
CA HIS A 170 -1.92 11.63 6.54
C HIS A 170 -2.90 12.81 6.50
N ALA A 171 -3.98 12.73 5.74
CA ALA A 171 -5.03 13.75 5.74
C ALA A 171 -5.81 13.76 7.08
N ILE A 172 -6.35 12.61 7.49
CA ILE A 172 -7.24 12.52 8.68
C ILE A 172 -6.50 12.85 9.98
N HIS A 173 -5.24 12.45 10.09
CA HIS A 173 -4.43 12.63 11.29
C HIS A 173 -3.62 13.94 11.30
N GLY A 174 -3.85 14.82 10.30
CA GLY A 174 -3.30 16.17 10.26
C GLY A 174 -1.80 16.21 9.97
N HIS A 175 -1.25 15.17 9.32
CA HIS A 175 0.16 15.14 8.91
C HIS A 175 0.42 16.17 7.81
N CYS A 176 -0.56 16.43 6.95
CA CYS A 176 -0.48 17.43 5.87
C CYS A 176 -0.29 18.88 6.38
N ASP A 177 -0.82 19.17 7.57
CA ASP A 177 -0.75 20.48 8.23
C ASP A 177 0.49 20.62 9.13
N TYR A 178 1.20 19.52 9.38
CA TYR A 178 2.40 19.49 10.20
C TYR A 178 3.66 19.45 9.34
N ARG A 179 4.60 20.36 9.60
CA ARG A 179 5.91 20.34 8.93
C ARG A 179 6.94 19.61 9.80
N PRO A 180 7.43 18.42 9.39
CA PRO A 180 8.46 17.70 10.14
C PRO A 180 9.75 18.52 10.20
N LYS A 181 10.41 18.48 11.36
CA LYS A 181 11.64 19.25 11.60
C LYS A 181 12.91 18.52 11.19
N ASN A 182 12.85 17.20 11.09
CA ASN A 182 13.95 16.31 10.76
C ASN A 182 13.39 14.97 10.22
N ASP A 183 14.30 14.12 9.76
CA ASP A 183 13.98 12.83 9.15
C ASP A 183 13.32 11.86 10.16
N ASP A 184 13.65 11.96 11.45
CA ASP A 184 13.02 11.14 12.50
C ASP A 184 11.53 11.48 12.67
N GLU A 185 11.17 12.76 12.62
CA GLU A 185 9.76 13.16 12.64
C GLU A 185 9.06 12.75 11.35
N ALA A 186 9.69 12.89 10.19
CA ALA A 186 9.11 12.42 8.92
C ALA A 186 8.82 10.91 8.99
N ARG A 187 9.83 10.09 9.33
CA ARG A 187 9.71 8.65 9.54
C ARG A 187 8.63 8.26 10.55
N ALA A 188 8.50 8.99 11.65
CA ALA A 188 7.46 8.74 12.64
C ALA A 188 6.04 9.00 12.09
N LEU A 189 5.86 10.00 11.22
CA LEU A 189 4.58 10.25 10.55
C LEU A 189 4.23 9.14 9.55
N GLU A 190 5.22 8.66 8.80
CA GLU A 190 5.06 7.51 7.88
C GLU A 190 4.64 6.24 8.65
N SER A 191 5.31 5.97 9.78
CA SER A 191 4.97 4.85 10.65
C SER A 191 3.56 4.99 11.24
N ASP A 192 3.11 6.19 11.57
CA ASP A 192 1.74 6.41 12.01
C ASP A 192 0.71 6.19 10.89
N ALA A 193 1.02 6.67 9.69
CA ALA A 193 0.16 6.47 8.53
C ALA A 193 0.01 4.98 8.20
N ASP A 194 1.08 4.19 8.26
CA ASP A 194 1.02 2.72 8.11
C ASP A 194 0.12 2.06 9.15
N PHE A 195 0.24 2.46 10.42
CA PHE A 195 -0.61 1.91 11.49
C PHE A 195 -2.09 2.22 11.24
N ASN A 196 -2.40 3.46 10.88
CA ASN A 196 -3.79 3.86 10.62
C ASN A 196 -4.32 3.24 9.32
N ALA A 197 -3.48 3.07 8.30
CA ALA A 197 -3.82 2.37 7.07
C ALA A 197 -4.15 0.90 7.33
N GLY A 198 -3.35 0.22 8.16
CA GLY A 198 -3.64 -1.14 8.61
C GLY A 198 -4.94 -1.23 9.41
N THR A 199 -5.21 -0.22 10.24
CA THR A 199 -6.48 -0.10 10.99
C THR A 199 -7.67 0.04 10.03
N MET A 200 -7.59 0.94 9.04
CA MET A 200 -8.62 1.11 8.01
C MET A 200 -8.81 -0.18 7.23
N PHE A 201 -7.72 -0.82 6.79
CA PHE A 201 -7.78 -2.10 6.09
C PHE A 201 -8.52 -3.16 6.90
N GLY A 202 -8.16 -3.34 8.18
CA GLY A 202 -8.79 -4.34 9.07
C GLY A 202 -10.30 -4.17 9.25
N VAL A 203 -10.84 -2.95 9.08
CA VAL A 203 -12.28 -2.68 9.16
C VAL A 203 -12.94 -2.65 7.79
N TRP A 204 -12.38 -1.90 6.84
CA TRP A 204 -13.06 -1.48 5.61
C TRP A 204 -13.13 -2.58 4.56
N VAL A 205 -12.13 -3.47 4.49
CA VAL A 205 -12.10 -4.51 3.46
C VAL A 205 -13.24 -5.53 3.58
N TRP A 206 -13.85 -5.64 4.77
CA TRP A 206 -15.07 -6.45 4.99
C TRP A 206 -16.30 -5.90 4.27
N HIS A 207 -16.26 -4.63 3.90
CA HIS A 207 -17.38 -3.90 3.33
C HIS A 207 -17.22 -3.65 1.83
N LEU A 208 -16.14 -4.12 1.19
CA LEU A 208 -15.90 -3.92 -0.25
C LEU A 208 -17.13 -4.27 -1.11
N PRO A 209 -17.40 -3.54 -2.19
CA PRO A 209 -18.63 -3.72 -2.97
C PRO A 209 -18.72 -5.12 -3.60
N ALA A 210 -17.59 -5.65 -4.09
CA ALA A 210 -17.52 -6.98 -4.69
C ALA A 210 -17.42 -8.09 -3.63
N THR A 211 -18.36 -9.04 -3.64
CA THR A 211 -18.37 -10.15 -2.67
C THR A 211 -17.11 -11.01 -2.71
N TYR A 212 -16.53 -11.25 -3.90
CA TYR A 212 -15.29 -12.05 -4.02
C TYR A 212 -14.04 -11.33 -3.49
N ARG A 213 -14.11 -10.01 -3.30
CA ARG A 213 -13.04 -9.18 -2.72
C ARG A 213 -13.12 -9.10 -1.20
N LYS A 214 -14.24 -9.51 -0.58
CA LYS A 214 -14.36 -9.54 0.89
C LYS A 214 -13.53 -10.68 1.48
N PRO A 215 -12.86 -10.49 2.64
CA PRO A 215 -12.19 -11.59 3.31
C PRO A 215 -13.17 -12.72 3.64
N LYS A 216 -12.70 -13.96 3.50
CA LYS A 216 -13.50 -15.15 3.80
C LYS A 216 -13.55 -15.47 5.29
N SER A 217 -12.55 -15.00 6.03
CA SER A 217 -12.38 -15.18 7.48
C SER A 217 -11.41 -14.14 8.02
N GLU A 218 -11.31 -14.04 9.35
CA GLU A 218 -10.29 -13.18 10.01
C GLU A 218 -8.88 -13.63 9.62
N GLU A 219 -8.67 -14.93 9.54
CA GLU A 219 -7.42 -15.55 9.09
C GLU A 219 -7.04 -15.13 7.66
N ASP A 220 -8.01 -15.14 6.74
CA ASP A 220 -7.81 -14.68 5.37
C ASP A 220 -7.49 -13.18 5.31
N MET A 221 -8.12 -12.38 6.17
CA MET A 221 -7.82 -10.96 6.30
C MET A 221 -6.40 -10.73 6.82
N TYR A 222 -5.91 -11.47 7.83
CA TYR A 222 -4.54 -11.32 8.33
C TYR A 222 -3.53 -11.67 7.24
N ARG A 223 -3.77 -12.77 6.52
CA ARG A 223 -2.95 -13.19 5.39
C ARG A 223 -2.88 -12.12 4.30
N ARG A 224 -4.03 -11.54 3.92
CA ARG A 224 -4.10 -10.45 2.93
C ARG A 224 -3.34 -9.21 3.38
N LEU A 225 -3.58 -8.74 4.61
CA LEU A 225 -2.91 -7.57 5.17
C LEU A 225 -1.39 -7.77 5.20
N ILE A 226 -0.90 -8.90 5.70
CA ILE A 226 0.54 -9.19 5.79
C ILE A 226 1.19 -9.20 4.40
N ARG A 227 0.60 -9.92 3.44
CA ARG A 227 1.17 -10.04 2.09
C ARG A 227 1.13 -8.72 1.33
N ALA A 228 0.02 -7.98 1.41
CA ALA A 228 -0.11 -6.68 0.77
C ALA A 228 0.85 -5.65 1.39
N SER A 229 1.01 -5.66 2.72
CA SER A 229 1.98 -4.81 3.43
C SER A 229 3.42 -5.12 3.00
N TYR A 230 3.75 -6.40 2.79
CA TYR A 230 5.07 -6.81 2.31
C TYR A 230 5.35 -6.31 0.88
N LEU A 231 4.39 -6.48 -0.03
CA LEU A 231 4.50 -5.98 -1.40
C LEU A 231 4.64 -4.46 -1.42
N LEU A 232 3.76 -3.75 -0.72
CA LEU A 232 3.79 -2.29 -0.65
C LEU A 232 5.09 -1.78 -0.03
N GLY A 233 5.54 -2.39 1.07
CA GLY A 233 6.82 -2.06 1.70
C GLY A 233 8.00 -2.24 0.76
N THR A 234 8.02 -3.33 -0.02
CA THR A 234 9.05 -3.59 -1.04
C THR A 234 9.06 -2.49 -2.11
N LEU A 235 7.89 -2.14 -2.65
CA LEU A 235 7.77 -1.12 -3.69
C LEU A 235 8.16 0.28 -3.19
N LEU A 236 7.71 0.67 -2.00
CA LEU A 236 8.07 1.95 -1.41
C LEU A 236 9.58 2.04 -1.12
N LYS A 237 10.20 0.93 -0.67
CA LYS A 237 11.66 0.87 -0.50
C LYS A 237 12.41 0.94 -1.82
N ALA A 238 11.86 0.37 -2.89
CA ALA A 238 12.47 0.39 -4.22
C ALA A 238 12.33 1.73 -4.95
N MET A 239 11.19 2.42 -4.77
CA MET A 239 10.81 3.57 -5.59
C MET A 239 10.94 4.91 -4.90
N SER A 240 10.96 4.97 -3.57
CA SER A 240 11.15 6.24 -2.89
C SER A 240 12.62 6.59 -2.80
N ALA A 241 13.00 7.73 -3.39
CA ALA A 241 14.32 8.35 -3.19
C ALA A 241 14.59 8.67 -1.71
N ARG A 242 13.53 8.67 -0.88
CA ARG A 242 13.56 8.84 0.57
C ARG A 242 13.61 7.50 1.31
N SER A 243 14.37 6.53 0.78
CA SER A 243 14.48 5.19 1.38
C SER A 243 14.94 5.17 2.86
N ALA A 244 15.40 6.29 3.41
CA ALA A 244 15.68 6.48 4.83
C ALA A 244 14.43 6.72 5.71
N GLU A 245 13.33 7.23 5.14
CA GLU A 245 12.07 7.49 5.85
C GLU A 245 11.23 6.23 6.05
N TYR A 246 11.40 5.22 5.18
CA TYR A 246 10.64 3.96 5.29
C TYR A 246 11.46 2.80 5.85
N HIS A 247 10.84 2.12 6.81
CA HIS A 247 11.32 0.85 7.35
C HIS A 247 11.40 -0.25 6.28
N HIS A 248 12.21 -1.26 6.54
CA HIS A 248 12.30 -2.43 5.68
C HIS A 248 10.94 -3.15 5.61
N PRO A 249 10.62 -3.81 4.47
CA PRO A 249 9.31 -4.43 4.27
C PRO A 249 8.92 -5.38 5.41
N THR A 250 9.89 -6.15 5.92
CA THR A 250 9.72 -7.07 7.06
C THR A 250 9.22 -6.37 8.32
N ASN A 251 9.80 -5.23 8.68
CA ASN A 251 9.43 -4.50 9.89
C ASN A 251 8.16 -3.67 9.68
N ARG A 252 7.97 -3.14 8.46
CA ARG A 252 6.79 -2.36 8.10
C ARG A 252 5.50 -3.17 8.20
N ILE A 253 5.53 -4.47 7.88
CA ILE A 253 4.39 -5.39 8.11
C ILE A 253 3.90 -5.29 9.56
N ARG A 254 4.81 -5.24 10.55
CA ARG A 254 4.42 -5.20 11.97
C ARG A 254 3.58 -3.97 12.28
N THR A 255 3.90 -2.82 11.69
CA THR A 255 3.15 -1.57 11.86
C THR A 255 1.73 -1.68 11.29
N PHE A 256 1.61 -2.11 10.03
CA PHE A 256 0.30 -2.32 9.40
C PHE A 256 -0.53 -3.37 10.15
N LEU A 257 0.07 -4.50 10.51
CA LEU A 257 -0.60 -5.57 11.24
C LEU A 257 -1.06 -5.09 12.62
N SER A 258 -0.24 -4.33 13.35
CA SER A 258 -0.61 -3.77 14.64
C SER A 258 -1.86 -2.90 14.54
N GLY A 259 -1.97 -2.09 13.47
CA GLY A 259 -3.17 -1.33 13.16
C GLY A 259 -4.39 -2.22 12.88
N GLY A 260 -4.21 -3.24 12.03
CA GLY A 260 -5.27 -4.21 11.74
C GLY A 260 -5.77 -4.92 13.00
N VAL A 261 -4.86 -5.39 13.86
CA VAL A 261 -5.19 -6.03 15.14
C VAL A 261 -5.90 -5.06 16.08
N PHE A 262 -5.45 -3.80 16.15
CA PHE A 262 -6.12 -2.75 16.92
C PHE A 262 -7.58 -2.56 16.48
N ALA A 263 -7.87 -2.59 15.18
CA ALA A 263 -9.24 -2.54 14.68
C ALA A 263 -10.11 -3.70 15.22
N PHE A 264 -9.61 -4.94 15.19
CA PHE A 264 -10.36 -6.09 15.73
C PHE A 264 -10.57 -5.99 17.23
N ASP A 265 -9.59 -5.48 17.97
CA ASP A 265 -9.74 -5.26 19.41
C ASP A 265 -10.85 -4.27 19.71
N LYS A 266 -10.91 -3.15 18.97
CA LYS A 266 -12.00 -2.15 19.10
C LYS A 266 -13.36 -2.70 18.72
N LEU A 267 -13.42 -3.70 17.84
CA LEU A 267 -14.65 -4.38 17.45
C LEU A 267 -15.02 -5.56 18.38
N GLY A 268 -14.22 -5.83 19.42
CA GLY A 268 -14.45 -6.93 20.36
C GLY A 268 -14.22 -8.32 19.74
N LYS A 269 -13.42 -8.40 18.69
CA LYS A 269 -13.11 -9.62 17.92
C LYS A 269 -11.67 -10.10 18.09
N SER A 270 -10.83 -9.37 18.84
CA SER A 270 -9.44 -9.75 19.04
C SER A 270 -9.32 -11.04 19.85
N ILE A 271 -8.36 -11.87 19.43
CA ILE A 271 -7.88 -12.99 20.25
C ILE A 271 -7.30 -12.41 21.54
N LYS A 272 -7.65 -13.02 22.68
CA LYS A 272 -7.10 -12.66 23.98
C LYS A 272 -5.94 -13.60 24.31
N PHE A 273 -4.88 -13.01 24.84
CA PHE A 273 -3.66 -13.72 25.24
C PHE A 273 -3.48 -13.58 26.75
N ASP A 274 -2.87 -14.59 27.36
CA ASP A 274 -2.61 -14.63 28.81
C ASP A 274 -1.58 -13.58 29.23
N ASP A 275 -0.62 -13.27 28.36
CA ASP A 275 0.37 -12.22 28.52
C ASP A 275 0.81 -11.60 27.18
N VAL A 276 1.61 -10.54 27.26
CA VAL A 276 2.11 -9.79 26.08
C VAL A 276 2.98 -10.69 25.20
N LYS A 277 3.85 -11.51 25.80
CA LYS A 277 4.79 -12.36 25.06
C LYS A 277 4.05 -13.42 24.24
N ALA A 278 3.00 -14.02 24.77
CA ALA A 278 2.16 -14.97 24.03
C ALA A 278 1.48 -14.31 22.82
N GLY A 279 1.06 -13.05 22.96
CA GLY A 279 0.55 -12.25 21.83
C GLY A 279 1.62 -11.96 20.79
N ASP A 280 2.80 -11.50 21.21
CA ASP A 280 3.92 -11.21 20.31
C ASP A 280 4.37 -12.47 19.56
N ASP A 281 4.55 -13.59 20.26
CA ASP A 281 4.92 -14.88 19.67
C ASP A 281 3.86 -15.34 18.64
N TYR A 282 2.57 -15.14 18.93
CA TYR A 282 1.48 -15.48 18.01
C TYR A 282 1.52 -14.65 16.73
N TRP A 283 1.62 -13.32 16.84
CA TRP A 283 1.61 -12.45 15.67
C TRP A 283 2.88 -12.61 14.82
N GLU A 284 4.04 -12.80 15.45
CA GLU A 284 5.27 -13.08 14.72
C GLU A 284 5.17 -14.39 13.93
N GLN A 285 4.59 -15.44 14.52
CA GLN A 285 4.32 -16.69 13.79
C GLN A 285 3.38 -16.49 12.60
N LYS A 286 2.36 -15.63 12.72
CA LYS A 286 1.48 -15.29 11.58
C LYS A 286 2.22 -14.56 10.47
N ILE A 287 3.05 -13.58 10.83
CA ILE A 287 3.90 -12.85 9.88
C ILE A 287 4.78 -13.85 9.12
N ILE A 288 5.50 -14.71 9.84
CA ILE A 288 6.36 -15.74 9.23
C ILE A 288 5.50 -16.63 8.32
N SER A 289 4.42 -17.21 8.83
CA SER A 289 3.60 -18.17 8.08
C SER A 289 3.02 -17.60 6.78
N TYR A 290 2.61 -16.33 6.75
CA TYR A 290 1.99 -15.72 5.56
C TYR A 290 2.95 -14.97 4.66
N CYS A 291 4.13 -14.61 5.16
CA CYS A 291 5.14 -13.87 4.41
C CYS A 291 6.23 -14.77 3.80
N THR A 292 6.49 -15.98 4.33
CA THR A 292 7.61 -16.83 3.85
C THR A 292 7.58 -17.04 2.34
N SER A 293 6.45 -17.47 1.77
CA SER A 293 6.38 -17.80 0.35
C SER A 293 6.65 -16.59 -0.57
N ILE A 294 6.04 -15.44 -0.27
CA ILE A 294 6.24 -14.20 -1.05
C ILE A 294 7.64 -13.60 -0.83
N LYS A 295 8.23 -13.78 0.35
CA LYS A 295 9.62 -13.39 0.65
C LYS A 295 10.62 -14.23 -0.13
N ASP A 296 10.39 -15.54 -0.23
CA ASP A 296 11.24 -16.45 -1.02
C ASP A 296 11.07 -16.20 -2.53
N ALA A 297 9.87 -15.80 -2.97
CA ALA A 297 9.64 -15.30 -4.32
C ALA A 297 10.42 -14.00 -4.58
N LEU A 298 10.39 -13.04 -3.65
CA LEU A 298 11.16 -11.79 -3.76
C LEU A 298 12.66 -12.07 -3.88
N GLY A 299 13.21 -13.00 -3.10
CA GLY A 299 14.62 -13.39 -3.18
C GLY A 299 15.06 -13.94 -4.53
N ARG A 300 14.12 -14.42 -5.35
CA ARG A 300 14.34 -14.89 -6.73
C ARG A 300 13.92 -13.89 -7.81
N SER A 301 13.22 -12.83 -7.42
CA SER A 301 12.67 -11.83 -8.33
C SER A 301 13.71 -10.83 -8.85
N THR A 302 13.29 -10.03 -9.81
CA THR A 302 14.03 -8.86 -10.31
C THR A 302 14.22 -7.77 -9.26
N LEU A 303 13.48 -7.81 -8.14
CA LEU A 303 13.53 -6.86 -7.03
C LEU A 303 14.26 -7.38 -5.78
N LYS A 304 14.97 -8.51 -5.88
CA LYS A 304 15.66 -9.17 -4.73
C LYS A 304 16.54 -8.25 -3.88
N ALA A 305 17.13 -7.21 -4.49
CA ALA A 305 17.99 -6.26 -3.78
C ALA A 305 17.26 -5.47 -2.69
N PHE A 306 15.94 -5.34 -2.77
CA PHE A 306 15.12 -4.56 -1.85
C PHE A 306 14.58 -5.36 -0.66
N GLN A 307 14.89 -6.67 -0.60
CA GLN A 307 14.53 -7.52 0.54
C GLN A 307 15.24 -7.08 1.85
N GLY A 308 16.42 -6.47 1.75
CA GLY A 308 17.29 -6.13 2.87
C GLY A 308 18.09 -7.33 3.40
N THR A 309 19.24 -7.07 4.02
CA THR A 309 19.99 -8.11 4.74
C THR A 309 19.42 -8.30 6.15
N GLU A 310 19.73 -9.41 6.80
CA GLU A 310 19.31 -9.66 8.19
C GLU A 310 19.83 -8.57 9.15
N ILE A 311 21.06 -8.08 8.91
CA ILE A 311 21.66 -6.99 9.69
C ILE A 311 20.88 -5.69 9.49
N ASP A 312 20.50 -5.36 8.26
CA ASP A 312 19.73 -4.14 7.97
C ASP A 312 18.34 -4.19 8.62
N ILE A 313 17.69 -5.36 8.56
CA ILE A 313 16.36 -5.57 9.15
C ILE A 313 16.42 -5.43 10.67
N GLU A 314 17.45 -5.96 11.32
CA GLU A 314 17.61 -5.87 12.77
C GLU A 314 17.93 -4.45 13.24
N GLU A 315 18.82 -3.75 12.52
CA GLU A 315 19.11 -2.34 12.79
C GLU A 315 17.85 -1.47 12.64
N ASP A 316 17.08 -1.69 11.58
CA ASP A 316 15.84 -0.98 11.33
C ASP A 316 14.78 -1.26 12.42
N ARG A 317 14.72 -2.51 12.92
CA ARG A 317 13.85 -2.88 14.04
C ARG A 317 14.22 -2.11 15.30
N ARG A 318 15.52 -2.02 15.61
CA ARG A 318 16.00 -1.21 16.73
C ARG A 318 15.63 0.26 16.57
N GLN A 319 15.76 0.82 15.36
CA GLN A 319 15.39 2.22 15.11
C GLN A 319 13.88 2.48 15.22
N MET A 320 13.04 1.49 14.89
CA MET A 320 11.60 1.57 15.17
C MET A 320 11.32 1.70 16.66
N GLU A 321 11.91 0.82 17.46
CA GLU A 321 11.67 0.71 18.90
C GLU A 321 12.28 1.90 19.68
N GLU A 322 13.54 2.25 19.40
CA GLU A 322 14.31 3.22 20.19
C GLU A 322 14.17 4.67 19.73
N VAL A 323 13.73 4.92 18.49
CA VAL A 323 13.64 6.29 17.95
C VAL A 323 12.23 6.59 17.49
N THR A 324 11.73 5.82 16.52
CA THR A 324 10.47 6.11 15.83
C THR A 324 9.29 6.13 16.79
N ALA A 325 9.18 5.12 17.67
CA ALA A 325 8.11 5.04 18.66
C ALA A 325 8.10 6.23 19.64
N HIS A 326 9.27 6.65 20.13
CA HIS A 326 9.39 7.79 21.05
C HIS A 326 9.03 9.11 20.37
N VAL A 327 9.49 9.32 19.14
CA VAL A 327 9.18 10.52 18.35
C VAL A 327 7.69 10.58 18.04
N LEU A 328 7.10 9.45 17.65
CA LEU A 328 5.68 9.33 17.34
C LEU A 328 4.80 9.72 18.55
N ASN A 329 5.07 9.15 19.73
CA ASN A 329 4.30 9.47 20.94
C ASN A 329 4.33 10.98 21.25
N ARG A 330 5.52 11.59 21.15
CA ARG A 330 5.67 13.05 21.33
C ARG A 330 4.87 13.86 20.30
N LEU A 331 4.83 13.43 19.04
CA LEU A 331 4.06 14.11 17.98
C LEU A 331 2.55 13.98 18.23
N LYS A 332 2.08 12.79 18.60
CA LYS A 332 0.67 12.49 18.89
C LYS A 332 0.14 13.19 20.13
N ASP A 333 0.92 13.27 21.20
CA ASP A 333 0.53 13.93 22.45
C ASP A 333 0.67 15.46 22.37
N GLY A 334 1.39 15.96 21.38
CA GLY A 334 1.70 17.37 21.21
C GLY A 334 1.09 17.97 19.93
N PRO A 335 1.93 18.25 18.92
CA PRO A 335 1.56 19.10 17.79
C PRO A 335 0.39 18.56 16.95
N LEU A 336 0.27 17.24 16.76
CA LEU A 336 -0.77 16.66 15.89
C LEU A 336 -2.19 16.77 16.47
N MET A 337 -2.34 16.94 17.79
CA MET A 337 -3.65 17.12 18.44
C MET A 337 -4.46 18.31 17.89
N ARG A 338 -3.79 19.28 17.28
CA ARG A 338 -4.42 20.50 16.76
C ARG A 338 -4.99 20.34 15.36
N PHE A 339 -4.53 19.34 14.62
CA PHE A 339 -4.76 19.23 13.18
C PHE A 339 -5.62 18.03 12.78
N LYS A 340 -5.73 17.02 13.65
CA LYS A 340 -6.51 15.81 13.37
C LYS A 340 -8.02 16.06 13.34
N LEU A 341 -8.72 15.24 12.56
CA LEU A 341 -10.18 15.14 12.58
C LEU A 341 -10.66 14.85 14.00
N LYS A 342 -11.57 15.68 14.54
CA LYS A 342 -12.08 15.51 15.91
C LYS A 342 -13.17 14.44 15.90
N ILE A 343 -12.87 13.24 16.42
CA ILE A 343 -13.83 12.13 16.49
C ILE A 343 -14.80 12.31 17.65
#